data_AF-I3CAM4-F1
#
_entry.id   AF-I3CAM4-F1
#
_cell.length_a   1.000
_cell.length_b   1.000
_cell.length_c   1.000
_cell.angle_alpha   90.00
_cell.angle_beta   90.00
_cell.angle_gamma   90.00
#
_symmetry.space_group_name_H-M   'P 1'
#
loop_
_entity.id
_entity.type
_entity.pdbx_description
1 polymer ?
#
loop_
_entity_poly.entity_id
_entity_poly.type
_entity_poly.pdbx_seq_one_letter_code
_entity_poly.pdbx_strand_id
1 'polypeptide(L)'
;MKQLLLLLLSICLFACQTKKQEFPADTKSIVGIPEISGKVSLIVLGNVQDAGSPQIGCTKKCCENLFKNPDRNRKITSLGIYDQENNKTFLFEASPDIITQTKYLKNYAQTVGELPDGIFLTHAHIGHYSGLMFLGKEAMNASDVPVYVMPKFKLFIETNGPWDQLVNNKNIALKALNHKDTLEITSNLKIIPFKVPHRDEYSETVGYTIIGPEKSVLFIPDIDKWEKWEESIIEKVKQVDYAFLDATFFDAEEINNRDISEIPHPFVIESMSLFSDLKVSEKKKIHFIHFNHTNPLLNPESKQTKEVLQKGYKIARLGNTIQL
;
A
#
# COMPACT_ATOMS: atom_id res chain seq x y z
N MET A 1 -43.33 -47.42 47.23
CA MET A 1 -42.21 -47.04 48.13
C MET A 1 -41.04 -46.61 47.27
N LYS A 2 -40.56 -45.36 47.47
CA LYS A 2 -39.31 -44.76 46.96
C LYS A 2 -39.26 -44.55 45.43
N GLN A 3 -39.63 -43.40 44.87
CA GLN A 3 -38.97 -42.07 44.97
C GLN A 3 -37.44 -42.14 44.82
N LEU A 4 -36.96 -41.79 43.62
CA LEU A 4 -35.64 -41.20 43.38
C LEU A 4 -35.76 -40.40 42.06
N LEU A 5 -36.22 -39.15 42.12
CA LEU A 5 -35.38 -37.95 42.22
C LEU A 5 -34.49 -37.76 40.98
N LEU A 6 -35.09 -37.40 39.83
CA LEU A 6 -34.37 -36.67 38.79
C LEU A 6 -34.67 -35.18 38.96
N LEU A 7 -33.64 -34.48 39.40
CA LEU A 7 -33.61 -33.10 39.80
C LEU A 7 -33.58 -32.19 38.56
N LEU A 8 -34.57 -31.30 38.47
CA LEU A 8 -34.51 -29.92 37.95
C LEU A 8 -33.68 -29.66 36.68
N LEU A 9 -34.36 -29.70 35.54
CA LEU A 9 -33.97 -28.98 34.33
C LEU A 9 -34.40 -27.49 34.47
N SER A 10 -33.75 -26.74 35.35
CA SER A 10 -33.84 -25.28 35.39
C SER A 10 -32.94 -24.70 34.31
N ILE A 11 -33.50 -24.52 33.11
CA ILE A 11 -32.91 -23.68 32.07
C ILE A 11 -32.95 -22.24 32.60
N CYS A 12 -31.84 -21.79 33.19
CA CYS A 12 -31.61 -20.37 33.42
C CYS A 12 -31.44 -19.69 32.06
N LEU A 13 -32.53 -19.12 31.56
CA LEU A 13 -32.52 -18.03 30.59
C LEU A 13 -31.79 -16.84 31.22
N PHE A 14 -30.46 -16.83 31.17
CA PHE A 14 -29.71 -15.59 31.37
C PHE A 14 -29.91 -14.74 30.12
N ALA A 15 -30.94 -13.90 30.20
CA ALA A 15 -31.08 -12.71 29.39
C ALA A 15 -29.74 -11.96 29.38
N CYS A 16 -29.18 -11.75 28.19
CA CYS A 16 -28.19 -10.70 27.98
C CYS A 16 -28.89 -9.36 28.29
N GLN A 17 -28.75 -8.88 29.51
CA GLN A 17 -28.89 -7.47 29.80
C GLN A 17 -27.75 -6.76 29.07
N THR A 18 -28.07 -6.17 27.92
CA THR A 18 -27.20 -5.17 27.30
C THR A 18 -27.15 -3.97 28.24
N LYS A 19 -26.16 -3.96 29.15
CA LYS A 19 -25.71 -2.71 29.74
C LYS A 19 -25.20 -1.85 28.59
N LYS A 20 -26.01 -0.86 28.18
CA LYS A 20 -25.54 0.28 27.40
C LYS A 20 -24.41 0.91 28.21
N GLN A 21 -23.19 0.63 27.79
CA GLN A 21 -22.04 1.38 28.25
C GLN A 21 -22.10 2.71 27.49
N GLU A 22 -22.64 3.73 28.14
CA GLU A 22 -22.57 5.11 27.67
C GLU A 22 -21.10 5.51 27.66
N PHE A 23 -20.53 5.59 26.46
CA PHE A 23 -19.24 6.25 26.26
C PHE A 23 -19.45 7.75 26.46
N PRO A 24 -18.64 8.43 27.29
CA PRO A 24 -18.74 9.86 27.44
C PRO A 24 -18.49 10.55 26.10
N ALA A 25 -19.44 11.39 25.70
CA ALA A 25 -19.33 12.24 24.53
C ALA A 25 -18.33 13.36 24.80
N ASP A 26 -17.04 13.09 24.56
CA ASP A 26 -16.03 14.14 24.41
C ASP A 26 -16.01 14.61 22.95
N THR A 27 -16.95 15.50 22.66
CA THR A 27 -16.93 16.36 21.47
C THR A 27 -15.85 17.41 21.64
N LYS A 28 -14.63 17.12 21.16
CA LYS A 28 -13.64 18.14 20.73
C LYS A 28 -12.45 17.53 19.98
N SER A 29 -12.61 17.40 18.66
CA SER A 29 -11.65 17.77 17.61
C SER A 29 -12.01 17.01 16.34
N ILE A 30 -13.05 17.48 15.65
CA ILE A 30 -13.21 17.16 14.24
C ILE A 30 -12.06 17.89 13.54
N VAL A 31 -10.98 17.15 13.26
CA VAL A 31 -9.98 17.56 12.28
C VAL A 31 -10.76 17.83 11.00
N GLY A 32 -10.76 19.08 10.55
CA GLY A 32 -11.46 19.49 9.34
C GLY A 32 -11.04 18.60 8.19
N ILE A 33 -12.00 17.91 7.60
CA ILE A 33 -11.83 17.26 6.29
C ILE A 33 -11.55 18.43 5.33
N PRO A 34 -10.37 18.48 4.67
CA PRO A 34 -10.10 19.55 3.73
C PRO A 34 -11.16 19.52 2.62
N GLU A 35 -11.69 20.70 2.23
CA GLU A 35 -12.49 20.82 1.01
C GLU A 35 -11.67 20.27 -0.15
N ILE A 36 -12.12 19.14 -0.71
CA ILE A 36 -11.49 18.46 -1.84
C ILE A 36 -11.82 19.29 -3.08
N SER A 37 -10.90 20.16 -3.46
CA SER A 37 -11.02 21.02 -4.65
C SER A 37 -10.37 20.43 -5.91
N GLY A 38 -9.94 19.16 -5.90
CA GLY A 38 -9.31 18.53 -7.06
C GLY A 38 -10.14 17.38 -7.62
N LYS A 39 -10.12 17.23 -8.96
CA LYS A 39 -10.87 16.21 -9.69
C LYS A 39 -10.39 14.79 -9.37
N VAL A 40 -9.10 14.64 -9.10
CA VAL A 40 -8.46 13.36 -8.77
C VAL A 40 -7.59 13.55 -7.53
N SER A 41 -7.72 12.65 -6.56
CA SER A 41 -6.91 12.62 -5.33
C SER A 41 -6.12 11.31 -5.24
N LEU A 42 -4.87 11.38 -4.77
CA LEU A 42 -4.08 10.22 -4.35
C LEU A 42 -3.94 10.21 -2.83
N ILE A 43 -4.11 9.03 -2.23
CA ILE A 43 -4.06 8.79 -0.80
C ILE A 43 -3.05 7.67 -0.50
N VAL A 44 -2.14 7.88 0.44
CA VAL A 44 -1.26 6.81 0.93
C VAL A 44 -2.04 5.92 1.89
N LEU A 45 -2.24 4.65 1.53
CA LEU A 45 -2.99 3.65 2.31
C LEU A 45 -2.08 2.69 3.09
N GLY A 46 -0.79 2.72 2.81
CA GLY A 46 0.25 2.04 3.58
C GLY A 46 1.62 2.44 3.08
N ASN A 47 2.65 2.18 3.89
CA ASN A 47 4.01 2.63 3.63
C ASN A 47 5.09 1.65 4.09
N VAL A 48 4.72 0.46 4.55
CA VAL A 48 5.65 -0.57 5.01
C VAL A 48 5.89 -1.58 3.89
N GLN A 49 7.07 -2.20 3.87
CA GLN A 49 7.41 -3.33 3.03
C GLN A 49 6.48 -4.54 3.25
N ASP A 50 6.48 -5.46 2.29
CA ASP A 50 5.85 -6.78 2.24
C ASP A 50 5.47 -7.48 3.54
N ALA A 51 6.45 -7.73 4.40
CA ALA A 51 6.23 -8.57 5.58
C ALA A 51 5.55 -7.80 6.74
N GLY A 52 5.27 -6.52 6.53
CA GLY A 52 4.63 -5.64 7.48
C GLY A 52 5.53 -5.21 8.65
N SER A 53 4.94 -4.44 9.56
CA SER A 53 5.59 -3.99 10.78
C SER A 53 4.55 -3.99 11.92
N PRO A 54 4.64 -4.92 12.88
CA PRO A 54 5.77 -5.80 13.13
C PRO A 54 5.88 -6.94 12.11
N GLN A 55 7.11 -7.32 11.77
CA GLN A 55 7.37 -8.46 10.89
C GLN A 55 7.29 -9.77 11.68
N ILE A 56 6.67 -10.81 11.10
CA ILE A 56 6.57 -12.14 11.69
C ILE A 56 7.94 -12.66 12.16
N GLY A 57 8.03 -13.11 13.41
CA GLY A 57 9.26 -13.63 14.01
C GLY A 57 10.30 -12.59 14.43
N CYS A 58 10.05 -11.29 14.27
CA CYS A 58 11.00 -10.26 14.71
C CYS A 58 11.02 -10.10 16.24
N THR A 59 12.19 -10.25 16.86
CA THR A 59 12.41 -10.05 18.30
C THR A 59 13.13 -8.75 18.65
N LYS A 60 13.47 -7.93 17.63
CA LYS A 60 14.17 -6.66 17.83
C LYS A 60 13.25 -5.60 18.47
N LYS A 61 13.87 -4.59 19.11
CA LYS A 61 13.17 -3.44 19.72
C LYS A 61 12.22 -2.70 18.76
N CYS A 62 12.49 -2.71 17.46
CA CYS A 62 11.62 -2.09 16.45
C CYS A 62 10.25 -2.76 16.31
N CYS A 63 10.11 -4.04 16.71
CA CYS A 63 8.86 -4.81 16.59
C CYS A 63 8.32 -5.32 17.93
N GLU A 64 9.18 -5.53 18.94
CA GLU A 64 8.83 -6.15 20.21
C GLU A 64 7.56 -5.55 20.85
N ASN A 65 7.47 -4.23 20.96
CA ASN A 65 6.30 -3.57 21.54
C ASN A 65 5.08 -3.58 20.60
N LEU A 66 5.28 -3.64 19.28
CA LEU A 66 4.19 -3.62 18.31
C LEU A 66 3.35 -4.90 18.32
N PHE A 67 3.90 -6.03 18.78
CA PHE A 67 3.10 -7.25 18.98
C PHE A 67 2.10 -7.11 20.13
N LYS A 68 2.42 -6.31 21.16
CA LYS A 68 1.53 -6.04 22.29
C LYS A 68 0.64 -4.83 22.04
N ASN A 69 1.19 -3.81 21.39
CA ASN A 69 0.55 -2.54 21.09
C ASN A 69 0.71 -2.22 19.59
N PRO A 70 -0.09 -2.84 18.70
CA PRO A 70 0.03 -2.63 17.26
C PRO A 70 -0.17 -1.17 16.86
N ASP A 71 0.70 -0.67 15.99
CA ASP A 71 0.56 0.66 15.40
C ASP A 71 -0.32 0.55 14.14
N ARG A 72 -1.55 1.07 14.22
CA ARG A 72 -2.53 1.02 13.13
C ARG A 72 -2.11 1.81 11.89
N ASN A 73 -1.11 2.68 12.02
CA ASN A 73 -0.58 3.48 10.91
C ASN A 73 0.48 2.71 10.10
N ARG A 74 0.94 1.56 10.57
CA ARG A 74 1.90 0.70 9.87
C ARG A 74 1.13 -0.32 9.05
N LYS A 75 0.89 0.02 7.79
CA LYS A 75 0.25 -0.85 6.79
C LYS A 75 1.19 -1.09 5.63
N ILE A 76 1.11 -2.28 5.04
CA ILE A 76 1.89 -2.64 3.85
C ILE A 76 1.56 -1.69 2.71
N THR A 77 2.56 -1.35 1.91
CA THR A 77 2.52 -0.30 0.90
C THR A 77 1.33 -0.45 -0.02
N SER A 78 0.57 0.63 -0.14
CA SER A 78 -0.57 0.73 -1.05
C SER A 78 -0.92 2.21 -1.23
N LEU A 79 -1.35 2.57 -2.44
CA LEU A 79 -1.90 3.89 -2.75
C LEU A 79 -3.34 3.74 -3.20
N GLY A 80 -4.18 4.70 -2.83
CA GLY A 80 -5.54 4.83 -3.35
C GLY A 80 -5.65 6.03 -4.26
N ILE A 81 -6.43 5.91 -5.32
CA ILE A 81 -6.87 7.04 -6.16
C ILE A 81 -8.39 7.18 -6.01
N TYR A 82 -8.86 8.42 -5.91
CA TYR A 82 -10.26 8.77 -6.04
C TYR A 82 -10.42 9.81 -7.14
N ASP A 83 -11.11 9.45 -8.21
CA ASP A 83 -11.58 10.36 -9.25
C ASP A 83 -13.01 10.77 -8.92
N GLN A 84 -13.17 11.99 -8.42
CA GLN A 84 -14.43 12.51 -7.90
C GLN A 84 -15.46 12.76 -9.00
N GLU A 85 -15.04 13.22 -10.18
CA GLU A 85 -15.98 13.52 -11.28
C GLU A 85 -16.58 12.25 -11.87
N ASN A 86 -15.77 11.19 -11.99
CA ASN A 86 -16.24 9.89 -12.46
C ASN A 86 -16.82 9.03 -11.32
N ASN A 87 -16.66 9.46 -10.06
CA ASN A 87 -16.99 8.71 -8.85
C ASN A 87 -16.39 7.29 -8.86
N LYS A 88 -15.08 7.22 -9.14
CA LYS A 88 -14.32 5.98 -9.30
C LYS A 88 -13.14 5.93 -8.35
N THR A 89 -12.86 4.75 -7.80
CA THR A 89 -11.71 4.52 -6.93
C THR A 89 -10.79 3.45 -7.49
N PHE A 90 -9.48 3.63 -7.32
CA PHE A 90 -8.48 2.66 -7.76
C PHE A 90 -7.49 2.37 -6.66
N LEU A 91 -7.03 1.13 -6.58
CA LEU A 91 -6.05 0.69 -5.60
C LEU A 91 -4.74 0.31 -6.32
N PHE A 92 -3.62 0.78 -5.82
CA PHE A 92 -2.30 0.29 -6.18
C PHE A 92 -1.81 -0.59 -5.05
N GLU A 93 -1.40 -1.80 -5.41
CA GLU A 93 -1.10 -2.92 -4.51
C GLU A 93 -2.32 -3.46 -3.76
N ALA A 94 -2.60 -4.75 -3.96
CA ALA A 94 -3.54 -5.51 -3.15
C ALA A 94 -2.78 -6.18 -2.00
N SER A 95 -2.40 -5.38 -1.00
CA SER A 95 -1.59 -5.86 0.12
C SER A 95 -2.36 -6.79 1.07
N PRO A 96 -1.69 -7.55 1.96
CA PRO A 96 -2.35 -8.26 3.05
C PRO A 96 -3.27 -7.38 3.92
N ASP A 97 -3.01 -6.07 4.01
CA ASP A 97 -3.82 -5.10 4.77
C ASP A 97 -5.07 -4.59 4.02
N ILE A 98 -5.35 -5.13 2.82
CA ILE A 98 -6.39 -4.65 1.89
C ILE A 98 -7.74 -4.43 2.56
N ILE A 99 -8.15 -5.27 3.53
CA ILE A 99 -9.43 -5.14 4.26
C ILE A 99 -9.59 -3.74 4.86
N THR A 100 -8.54 -3.23 5.48
CA THR A 100 -8.58 -1.91 6.13
C THR A 100 -8.23 -0.78 5.17
N GLN A 101 -7.45 -1.06 4.12
CA GLN A 101 -7.06 -0.08 3.12
C GLN A 101 -8.21 0.28 2.18
N THR A 102 -8.96 -0.71 1.69
CA THR A 102 -10.18 -0.47 0.91
C THR A 102 -11.22 0.24 1.74
N LYS A 103 -11.37 -0.12 3.04
CA LYS A 103 -12.27 0.60 3.92
C LYS A 103 -11.86 2.06 4.11
N TYR A 104 -10.56 2.33 4.24
CA TYR A 104 -10.03 3.68 4.33
C TYR A 104 -10.35 4.47 3.05
N LEU A 105 -10.05 3.89 1.87
CA LEU A 105 -10.30 4.52 0.57
C LEU A 105 -11.79 4.80 0.36
N LYS A 106 -12.64 3.83 0.66
CA LYS A 106 -14.10 3.95 0.58
C LYS A 106 -14.64 5.06 1.49
N ASN A 107 -14.15 5.15 2.72
CA ASN A 107 -14.57 6.21 3.65
C ASN A 107 -14.09 7.60 3.18
N TYR A 108 -12.88 7.68 2.61
CA TYR A 108 -12.36 8.92 2.04
C TYR A 108 -13.20 9.38 0.84
N ALA A 109 -13.48 8.48 -0.10
CA ALA A 109 -14.24 8.75 -1.32
C ALA A 109 -15.76 8.81 -1.12
N GLN A 110 -16.26 8.33 0.03
CA GLN A 110 -17.69 8.22 0.35
C GLN A 110 -18.47 7.40 -0.70
N THR A 111 -17.83 6.40 -1.30
CA THR A 111 -18.47 5.53 -2.30
C THR A 111 -19.50 4.59 -1.66
N VAL A 112 -20.49 4.19 -2.46
CA VAL A 112 -21.52 3.23 -2.02
C VAL A 112 -20.93 1.82 -1.87
N GLY A 113 -20.12 1.38 -2.84
CA GLY A 113 -19.47 0.07 -2.85
C GLY A 113 -18.18 0.05 -2.02
N GLU A 114 -17.85 -1.13 -1.47
CA GLU A 114 -16.62 -1.35 -0.66
C GLU A 114 -15.38 -1.62 -1.51
N LEU A 115 -15.54 -2.10 -2.75
CA LEU A 115 -14.44 -2.50 -3.62
C LEU A 115 -14.00 -1.35 -4.54
N PRO A 116 -12.69 -1.26 -4.84
CA PRO A 116 -12.20 -0.34 -5.85
C PRO A 116 -12.69 -0.76 -7.25
N ASP A 117 -12.84 0.22 -8.14
CA ASP A 117 -13.20 0.02 -9.54
C ASP A 117 -12.06 -0.55 -10.39
N GLY A 118 -10.84 -0.57 -9.84
CA GLY A 118 -9.70 -1.28 -10.43
C GLY A 118 -8.53 -1.39 -9.46
N ILE A 119 -7.73 -2.43 -9.63
CA ILE A 119 -6.53 -2.71 -8.83
C ILE A 119 -5.33 -2.80 -9.77
N PHE A 120 -4.26 -2.07 -9.49
CA PHE A 120 -2.99 -2.10 -10.22
C PHE A 120 -1.92 -2.75 -9.35
N LEU A 121 -1.20 -3.74 -9.89
CA LEU A 121 -0.20 -4.51 -9.14
C LEU A 121 1.17 -4.39 -9.80
N THR A 122 2.18 -4.04 -9.00
CA THR A 122 3.54 -3.86 -9.52
C THR A 122 4.27 -5.17 -9.78
N HIS A 123 4.16 -6.16 -8.87
CA HIS A 123 4.88 -7.43 -8.97
C HIS A 123 4.35 -8.52 -8.01
N ALA A 124 4.91 -9.73 -8.10
CA ALA A 124 4.46 -10.94 -7.41
C ALA A 124 5.09 -11.19 -6.04
N HIS A 125 5.49 -10.15 -5.30
CA HIS A 125 5.86 -10.29 -3.89
C HIS A 125 4.64 -10.25 -2.98
N ILE A 126 4.68 -10.98 -1.86
CA ILE A 126 3.50 -11.23 -1.02
C ILE A 126 2.83 -9.94 -0.53
N GLY A 127 3.59 -8.85 -0.34
CA GLY A 127 3.06 -7.55 0.07
C GLY A 127 2.19 -6.85 -0.94
N HIS A 128 2.26 -7.27 -2.19
CA HIS A 128 1.78 -6.49 -3.32
C HIS A 128 0.49 -7.05 -3.93
N TYR A 129 0.23 -8.34 -3.77
CA TYR A 129 -0.93 -8.98 -4.41
C TYR A 129 -1.68 -10.00 -3.56
N SER A 130 -1.15 -10.46 -2.42
CA SER A 130 -1.80 -11.55 -1.69
C SER A 130 -3.15 -11.14 -1.10
N GLY A 131 -3.44 -9.83 -1.00
CA GLY A 131 -4.74 -9.31 -0.63
C GLY A 131 -5.86 -9.71 -1.59
N LEU A 132 -5.53 -10.12 -2.82
CA LEU A 132 -6.52 -10.65 -3.78
C LEU A 132 -7.33 -11.82 -3.20
N MET A 133 -6.83 -12.58 -2.20
CA MET A 133 -7.58 -13.68 -1.58
C MET A 133 -8.90 -13.24 -0.98
N PHE A 134 -8.97 -12.00 -0.50
CA PHE A 134 -10.17 -11.48 0.11
C PHE A 134 -11.26 -11.16 -0.92
N LEU A 135 -10.97 -11.24 -2.23
CA LEU A 135 -11.96 -11.13 -3.30
C LEU A 135 -12.68 -12.46 -3.60
N GLY A 136 -12.16 -13.58 -3.10
CA GLY A 136 -12.71 -14.92 -3.31
C GLY A 136 -13.97 -15.25 -2.50
N LYS A 137 -14.51 -16.45 -2.71
CA LYS A 137 -15.78 -16.93 -2.14
C LYS A 137 -15.79 -16.96 -0.61
N GLU A 138 -14.66 -17.19 0.04
CA GLU A 138 -14.56 -17.25 1.50
C GLU A 138 -14.65 -15.87 2.17
N ALA A 139 -14.55 -14.79 1.39
CA ALA A 139 -14.55 -13.43 1.90
C ALA A 139 -15.60 -12.58 1.17
N MET A 140 -15.18 -11.69 0.26
CA MET A 140 -16.09 -10.75 -0.39
C MET A 140 -16.99 -11.42 -1.43
N ASN A 141 -16.53 -12.55 -2.01
CA ASN A 141 -17.12 -13.14 -3.21
C ASN A 141 -17.42 -12.07 -4.27
N ALA A 142 -16.37 -11.32 -4.64
CA ALA A 142 -16.48 -10.19 -5.54
C ALA A 142 -16.95 -10.65 -6.94
N SER A 143 -17.36 -9.70 -7.79
CA SER A 143 -17.72 -9.99 -9.18
C SER A 143 -16.91 -9.09 -10.10
N ASP A 144 -16.13 -9.72 -10.97
CA ASP A 144 -15.41 -9.10 -12.09
C ASP A 144 -14.58 -7.85 -11.72
N VAL A 145 -13.94 -7.83 -10.55
CA VAL A 145 -13.07 -6.71 -10.15
C VAL A 145 -11.91 -6.59 -11.14
N PRO A 146 -11.72 -5.45 -11.84
CA PRO A 146 -10.61 -5.29 -12.77
C PRO A 146 -9.26 -5.32 -12.04
N VAL A 147 -8.37 -6.21 -12.46
CA VAL A 147 -7.01 -6.32 -11.90
C VAL A 147 -6.00 -6.19 -13.04
N TYR A 148 -5.21 -5.12 -13.00
CA TYR A 148 -4.24 -4.75 -14.03
C TYR A 148 -2.86 -5.27 -13.66
N VAL A 149 -2.31 -6.12 -14.53
CA VAL A 149 -1.04 -6.83 -14.31
C VAL A 149 -0.27 -6.98 -15.61
N MET A 150 1.06 -7.05 -15.52
CA MET A 150 1.91 -7.40 -16.66
C MET A 150 1.71 -8.86 -17.12
N PRO A 151 2.05 -9.23 -18.37
CA PRO A 151 1.69 -10.52 -18.95
C PRO A 151 2.23 -11.76 -18.21
N LYS A 152 3.48 -11.73 -17.72
CA LYS A 152 4.01 -12.87 -16.94
C LYS A 152 3.26 -13.02 -15.62
N PHE A 153 2.96 -11.91 -14.94
CA PHE A 153 2.18 -11.95 -13.71
C PHE A 153 0.74 -12.42 -13.93
N LYS A 154 0.11 -11.98 -15.03
CA LYS A 154 -1.19 -12.47 -15.47
C LYS A 154 -1.20 -13.99 -15.60
N LEU A 155 -0.22 -14.54 -16.31
CA LEU A 155 -0.07 -15.99 -16.46
C LEU A 155 0.08 -16.67 -15.10
N PHE A 156 0.91 -16.13 -14.21
CA PHE A 156 1.07 -16.67 -12.86
C PHE A 156 -0.26 -16.75 -12.10
N ILE A 157 -1.07 -15.68 -12.09
CA ILE A 157 -2.38 -15.66 -11.42
C ILE A 157 -3.34 -16.69 -12.06
N GLU A 158 -3.30 -16.86 -13.38
CA GLU A 158 -4.20 -17.79 -14.10
C GLU A 158 -3.85 -19.27 -13.90
N THR A 159 -2.60 -19.59 -13.59
CA THR A 159 -2.12 -20.98 -13.55
C THR A 159 -1.72 -21.47 -12.16
N ASN A 160 -1.75 -20.62 -11.13
CA ASN A 160 -1.32 -20.99 -9.79
C ASN A 160 -2.45 -20.83 -8.77
N GLY A 161 -2.70 -21.92 -8.04
CA GLY A 161 -3.59 -21.88 -6.88
C GLY A 161 -2.99 -21.09 -5.72
N PRO A 162 -3.82 -20.41 -4.91
CA PRO A 162 -5.28 -20.37 -4.99
C PRO A 162 -5.83 -19.30 -5.96
N TRP A 163 -4.98 -18.56 -6.66
CA TRP A 163 -5.35 -17.35 -7.40
C TRP A 163 -6.13 -17.62 -8.69
N ASP A 164 -5.85 -18.74 -9.35
CA ASP A 164 -6.57 -19.21 -10.53
C ASP A 164 -8.07 -19.31 -10.28
N GLN A 165 -8.48 -19.67 -9.06
CA GLN A 165 -9.88 -19.73 -8.66
C GLN A 165 -10.58 -18.38 -8.74
N LEU A 166 -9.88 -17.27 -8.43
CA LEU A 166 -10.46 -15.92 -8.52
C LEU A 166 -10.81 -15.57 -9.97
N VAL A 167 -9.98 -16.03 -10.91
CA VAL A 167 -10.21 -15.85 -12.35
C VAL A 167 -11.34 -16.77 -12.82
N ASN A 168 -11.25 -18.07 -12.50
CA ASN A 168 -12.21 -19.09 -12.92
C ASN A 168 -13.63 -18.83 -12.39
N ASN A 169 -13.74 -18.33 -11.16
CA ASN A 169 -15.02 -17.95 -10.54
C ASN A 169 -15.50 -16.55 -10.93
N LYS A 170 -14.74 -15.82 -11.77
CA LYS A 170 -15.02 -14.42 -12.14
C LYS A 170 -15.12 -13.48 -10.95
N ASN A 171 -14.35 -13.74 -9.89
CA ASN A 171 -14.19 -12.79 -8.80
C ASN A 171 -13.33 -11.59 -9.23
N ILE A 172 -12.31 -11.86 -10.05
CA ILE A 172 -11.48 -10.84 -10.68
C ILE A 172 -11.48 -10.98 -12.21
N ALA A 173 -11.31 -9.86 -12.90
CA ALA A 173 -11.12 -9.79 -14.34
C ALA A 173 -9.73 -9.23 -14.64
N LEU A 174 -8.79 -10.11 -15.05
CA LEU A 174 -7.42 -9.70 -15.35
C LEU A 174 -7.35 -8.86 -16.63
N LYS A 175 -6.64 -7.73 -16.54
CA LYS A 175 -6.36 -6.80 -17.64
C LYS A 175 -4.85 -6.76 -17.85
N ALA A 176 -4.41 -7.18 -19.04
CA ALA A 176 -3.00 -7.17 -19.38
C ALA A 176 -2.50 -5.73 -19.55
N LEU A 177 -1.35 -5.44 -18.94
CA LEU A 177 -0.59 -4.22 -19.12
C LEU A 177 0.52 -4.45 -20.15
N ASN A 178 0.98 -3.37 -20.77
CA ASN A 178 2.11 -3.36 -21.69
C ASN A 178 3.09 -2.28 -21.27
N HIS A 179 4.39 -2.56 -21.41
CA HIS A 179 5.44 -1.62 -21.05
C HIS A 179 5.34 -0.32 -21.86
N LYS A 180 5.23 0.81 -21.16
CA LYS A 180 5.15 2.18 -21.71
C LYS A 180 3.89 2.50 -22.52
N ASP A 181 2.89 1.63 -22.52
CA ASP A 181 1.59 1.95 -23.11
C ASP A 181 0.78 2.83 -22.16
N THR A 182 0.12 3.86 -22.70
CA THR A 182 -0.79 4.72 -21.92
C THR A 182 -2.17 4.08 -21.83
N LEU A 183 -2.63 3.83 -20.61
CA LEU A 183 -4.00 3.41 -20.33
C LEU A 183 -4.83 4.61 -19.91
N GLU A 184 -5.86 4.92 -20.70
CA GLU A 184 -6.92 5.86 -20.32
C GLU A 184 -7.89 5.13 -19.37
N ILE A 185 -7.81 5.39 -18.07
CA ILE A 185 -8.62 4.70 -17.05
C ILE A 185 -9.98 5.38 -16.88
N THR A 186 -9.97 6.70 -16.83
CA THR A 186 -11.14 7.57 -16.86
C THR A 186 -10.85 8.78 -17.74
N SER A 187 -11.81 9.69 -17.89
CA SER A 187 -11.55 10.98 -18.57
C SER A 187 -10.48 11.85 -17.89
N ASN A 188 -10.17 11.60 -16.61
CA ASN A 188 -9.27 12.40 -15.78
C ASN A 188 -8.03 11.64 -15.31
N LEU A 189 -7.92 10.35 -15.58
CA LEU A 189 -6.87 9.49 -15.04
C LEU A 189 -6.24 8.64 -16.14
N LYS A 190 -4.92 8.78 -16.30
CA LYS A 190 -4.11 7.92 -17.16
C LYS A 190 -3.04 7.21 -16.34
N ILE A 191 -2.71 5.99 -16.75
CA ILE A 191 -1.66 5.19 -16.11
C ILE A 191 -0.71 4.66 -17.18
N ILE A 192 0.59 4.81 -16.94
CA ILE A 192 1.65 4.30 -17.81
C ILE A 192 2.55 3.38 -16.97
N PRO A 193 2.47 2.05 -17.12
CA PRO A 193 3.42 1.14 -16.47
C PRO A 193 4.76 1.14 -17.20
N PHE A 194 5.85 0.98 -16.46
CA PHE A 194 7.19 0.78 -17.03
C PHE A 194 7.97 -0.21 -16.16
N LYS A 195 8.86 -0.98 -16.78
CA LYS A 195 9.65 -2.00 -16.09
C LYS A 195 10.76 -1.34 -15.29
N VAL A 196 11.02 -1.88 -14.11
CA VAL A 196 12.15 -1.51 -13.26
C VAL A 196 12.94 -2.78 -12.93
N PRO A 197 14.27 -2.70 -12.73
CA PRO A 197 15.06 -3.86 -12.36
C PRO A 197 14.63 -4.31 -10.97
N HIS A 198 14.17 -5.54 -10.87
CA HIS A 198 13.97 -6.20 -9.60
C HIS A 198 14.03 -7.71 -9.79
N ARG A 199 13.85 -8.49 -8.73
CA ARG A 199 13.76 -9.96 -8.81
C ARG A 199 12.52 -10.38 -9.60
N ASP A 200 12.70 -10.54 -10.90
CA ASP A 200 11.66 -11.02 -11.83
C ASP A 200 11.41 -12.54 -11.63
N GLU A 201 10.85 -12.94 -10.49
CA GLU A 201 10.52 -14.32 -10.16
C GLU A 201 9.27 -14.79 -10.93
N TYR A 202 8.08 -14.61 -10.35
CA TYR A 202 6.80 -15.00 -10.93
C TYR A 202 6.12 -13.89 -11.75
N SER A 203 6.72 -12.71 -11.82
CA SER A 203 6.25 -11.56 -12.60
C SER A 203 7.40 -10.80 -13.24
N GLU A 204 7.08 -9.84 -14.09
CA GLU A 204 7.87 -8.62 -14.24
C GLU A 204 7.69 -7.73 -13.00
N THR A 205 8.64 -6.84 -12.71
CA THR A 205 8.43 -5.72 -11.79
C THR A 205 8.27 -4.41 -12.54
N VAL A 206 7.24 -3.65 -12.17
CA VAL A 206 6.95 -2.34 -12.78
C VAL A 206 6.84 -1.22 -11.77
N GLY A 207 7.15 -0.01 -12.21
CA GLY A 207 6.63 1.22 -11.63
C GLY A 207 5.50 1.78 -12.49
N TYR A 208 4.84 2.82 -11.99
CA TYR A 208 3.74 3.51 -12.67
C TYR A 208 3.99 5.01 -12.74
N THR A 209 3.68 5.60 -13.90
CA THR A 209 3.38 7.03 -13.99
C THR A 209 1.86 7.20 -13.96
N ILE A 210 1.35 7.87 -12.93
CA ILE A 210 -0.07 8.14 -12.71
C ILE A 210 -0.31 9.60 -13.07
N ILE A 211 -1.18 9.87 -14.02
CA ILE A 211 -1.38 11.21 -14.57
C ILE A 211 -2.82 11.63 -14.29
N GLY A 212 -2.98 12.63 -13.43
CA GLY A 212 -4.24 13.32 -13.22
C GLY A 212 -4.40 14.53 -14.14
N PRO A 213 -5.45 15.33 -13.94
CA PRO A 213 -5.74 16.49 -14.78
C PRO A 213 -4.71 17.63 -14.68
N GLU A 214 -4.06 17.79 -13.53
CA GLU A 214 -3.13 18.91 -13.26
C GLU A 214 -1.70 18.44 -12.97
N LYS A 215 -1.55 17.26 -12.38
CA LYS A 215 -0.31 16.76 -11.80
C LYS A 215 -0.13 15.27 -12.06
N SER A 216 1.13 14.87 -11.95
CA SER A 216 1.58 13.52 -12.23
C SER A 216 2.40 12.95 -11.09
N VAL A 217 2.36 11.62 -10.96
CA VAL A 217 3.03 10.86 -9.91
C VAL A 217 3.85 9.76 -10.54
N LEU A 218 5.11 9.65 -10.10
CA LEU A 218 5.92 8.46 -10.29
C LEU A 218 5.77 7.56 -9.07
N PHE A 219 5.44 6.29 -9.25
CA PHE A 219 5.35 5.31 -8.17
C PHE A 219 6.25 4.11 -8.48
N ILE A 220 7.30 3.94 -7.70
CA ILE A 220 8.27 2.84 -7.77
C ILE A 220 8.47 2.36 -6.33
N PRO A 221 7.58 1.50 -5.79
CA PRO A 221 7.67 1.07 -4.39
C PRO A 221 8.84 0.11 -4.15
N ASP A 222 9.25 -0.65 -5.17
CA ASP A 222 10.27 -1.68 -5.06
C ASP A 222 11.18 -1.68 -6.31
N ILE A 223 12.50 -1.64 -6.10
CA ILE A 223 13.52 -1.68 -7.15
C ILE A 223 14.86 -2.16 -6.59
N ASP A 224 15.63 -2.93 -7.38
CA ASP A 224 16.96 -3.42 -7.02
C ASP A 224 17.95 -2.30 -6.63
N LYS A 225 18.35 -1.50 -7.62
CA LYS A 225 19.33 -0.41 -7.51
C LYS A 225 19.10 0.54 -8.68
N TRP A 226 19.26 1.84 -8.45
CA TRP A 226 19.02 2.85 -9.48
C TRP A 226 19.96 2.68 -10.69
N GLU A 227 21.22 2.33 -10.45
CA GLU A 227 22.24 2.12 -11.48
C GLU A 227 22.04 0.87 -12.34
N LYS A 228 21.20 -0.08 -11.89
CA LYS A 228 20.79 -1.23 -12.71
C LYS A 228 19.66 -0.88 -13.67
N TRP A 229 18.98 0.24 -13.46
CA TRP A 229 17.88 0.65 -14.32
C TRP A 229 18.40 1.33 -15.57
N GLU A 230 17.87 0.96 -16.73
CA GLU A 230 18.24 1.57 -18.01
C GLU A 230 17.82 3.04 -18.12
N GLU A 231 16.89 3.49 -17.26
CA GLU A 231 16.41 4.87 -17.24
C GLU A 231 16.98 5.66 -16.06
N SER A 232 17.21 6.96 -16.27
CA SER A 232 17.67 7.85 -15.20
C SER A 232 16.52 8.21 -14.26
N ILE A 233 16.59 7.72 -13.01
CA ILE A 233 15.64 8.12 -11.96
C ILE A 233 15.63 9.65 -11.74
N ILE A 234 16.77 10.32 -11.92
CA ILE A 234 16.87 11.78 -11.83
C ILE A 234 15.99 12.45 -12.89
N GLU A 235 16.05 11.97 -14.13
CA GLU A 235 15.22 12.52 -15.21
C GLU A 235 13.74 12.18 -15.02
N LYS A 236 13.43 10.99 -14.51
CA LYS A 236 12.05 10.61 -14.18
C LYS A 236 11.43 11.50 -13.12
N VAL A 237 12.16 11.82 -12.04
CA VAL A 237 11.69 12.73 -10.99
C VAL A 237 11.41 14.13 -11.55
N LYS A 238 12.26 14.63 -12.47
CA LYS A 238 12.05 15.95 -13.10
C LYS A 238 10.78 16.02 -13.96
N GLN A 239 10.35 14.89 -14.52
CA GLN A 239 9.19 14.80 -15.41
C GLN A 239 7.86 14.71 -14.68
N VAL A 240 7.87 14.53 -13.36
CA VAL A 240 6.64 14.41 -12.56
C VAL A 240 6.54 15.48 -11.48
N ASP A 241 5.37 15.59 -10.85
CA ASP A 241 5.10 16.51 -9.75
C ASP A 241 5.35 15.89 -8.38
N TYR A 242 5.17 14.56 -8.27
CA TYR A 242 5.45 13.77 -7.08
C TYR A 242 6.11 12.45 -7.48
N ALA A 243 6.99 11.92 -6.62
CA ALA A 243 7.66 10.65 -6.82
C ALA A 243 7.65 9.86 -5.52
N PHE A 244 6.92 8.74 -5.48
CA PHE A 244 6.90 7.79 -4.39
C PHE A 244 7.91 6.68 -4.70
N LEU A 245 9.06 6.71 -4.00
CA LEU A 245 10.23 5.89 -4.32
C LEU A 245 10.56 4.91 -3.19
N ASP A 246 11.05 3.73 -3.57
CA ASP A 246 11.60 2.71 -2.69
C ASP A 246 12.55 3.33 -1.66
N ALA A 247 12.30 2.98 -0.41
CA ALA A 247 13.11 3.31 0.74
C ALA A 247 13.12 2.16 1.74
N THR A 248 13.19 0.93 1.25
CA THR A 248 13.13 -0.30 2.03
C THR A 248 14.09 -0.25 3.21
N PHE A 249 15.36 0.08 2.95
CA PHE A 249 16.37 0.27 3.99
C PHE A 249 16.94 1.69 3.93
N PHE A 250 17.09 2.32 5.09
CA PHE A 250 17.72 3.61 5.26
C PHE A 250 19.22 3.54 4.97
N ASP A 251 19.91 2.57 5.57
CA ASP A 251 21.33 2.28 5.40
C ASP A 251 21.67 0.81 5.73
N ALA A 252 22.96 0.47 5.67
CA ALA A 252 23.46 -0.87 5.94
C ALA A 252 23.33 -1.31 7.42
N GLU A 253 23.18 -0.39 8.38
CA GLU A 253 23.08 -0.76 9.81
C GLU A 253 21.81 -1.57 10.09
N GLU A 254 20.78 -1.42 9.25
CA GLU A 254 19.52 -2.15 9.38
C GLU A 254 19.65 -3.65 9.14
N ILE A 255 20.61 -4.06 8.31
CA ILE A 255 20.56 -5.35 7.61
C ILE A 255 21.44 -6.41 8.31
N ASN A 256 22.10 -6.05 9.42
CA ASN A 256 22.94 -6.93 10.23
C ASN A 256 24.00 -7.68 9.37
N ASN A 257 24.35 -8.93 9.75
CA ASN A 257 25.38 -9.79 9.17
C ASN A 257 25.05 -10.35 7.76
N ARG A 258 24.16 -9.72 7.00
CA ARG A 258 23.92 -10.10 5.59
C ARG A 258 24.93 -9.39 4.70
N ASP A 259 25.30 -10.03 3.60
CA ASP A 259 26.14 -9.37 2.60
C ASP A 259 25.35 -8.22 1.97
N ILE A 260 25.89 -7.01 2.12
CA ILE A 260 25.27 -5.76 1.61
C ILE A 260 25.13 -5.81 0.09
N SER A 261 26.06 -6.48 -0.61
CA SER A 261 26.05 -6.60 -2.07
C SER A 261 24.89 -7.44 -2.60
N GLU A 262 24.30 -8.28 -1.75
CA GLU A 262 23.16 -9.14 -2.09
C GLU A 262 21.80 -8.49 -1.84
N ILE A 263 21.78 -7.24 -1.36
CA ILE A 263 20.56 -6.55 -0.97
C ILE A 263 20.02 -5.77 -2.18
N PRO A 264 18.89 -6.21 -2.75
CA PRO A 264 18.33 -5.66 -3.97
C PRO A 264 17.47 -4.43 -3.65
N HIS A 265 17.98 -3.44 -2.91
CA HIS A 265 17.29 -2.15 -2.75
C HIS A 265 18.30 -1.00 -2.66
N PRO A 266 18.03 0.17 -3.25
CA PRO A 266 18.81 1.37 -3.00
C PRO A 266 18.58 1.84 -1.57
N PHE A 267 19.67 2.14 -0.84
CA PHE A 267 19.51 2.73 0.48
C PHE A 267 18.97 4.15 0.37
N VAL A 268 18.26 4.61 1.39
CA VAL A 268 17.82 6.02 1.46
C VAL A 268 19.02 6.95 1.41
N ILE A 269 20.11 6.64 2.12
CA ILE A 269 21.33 7.45 2.08
C ILE A 269 21.98 7.51 0.68
N GLU A 270 21.95 6.40 -0.06
CA GLU A 270 22.44 6.32 -1.44
C GLU A 270 21.56 7.16 -2.36
N SER A 271 20.25 7.02 -2.24
CA SER A 271 19.26 7.80 -2.99
C SER A 271 19.40 9.30 -2.72
N MET A 272 19.53 9.71 -1.45
CA MET A 272 19.74 11.11 -1.09
C MET A 272 21.06 11.68 -1.63
N SER A 273 22.10 10.85 -1.76
CA SER A 273 23.36 11.22 -2.39
C SER A 273 23.20 11.41 -3.89
N LEU A 274 22.53 10.48 -4.56
CA LEU A 274 22.21 10.56 -6.00
C LEU A 274 21.40 11.82 -6.35
N PHE A 275 20.46 12.20 -5.49
CA PHE A 275 19.62 13.39 -5.67
C PHE A 275 20.23 14.68 -5.10
N SER A 276 21.46 14.65 -4.59
CA SER A 276 22.05 15.78 -3.84
C SER A 276 22.18 17.06 -4.67
N ASP A 277 22.39 16.96 -5.98
CA ASP A 277 22.51 18.10 -6.90
C ASP A 277 21.16 18.63 -7.40
N LEU A 278 20.05 17.97 -7.07
CA LEU A 278 18.72 18.45 -7.40
C LEU A 278 18.39 19.75 -6.65
N LYS A 279 17.68 20.64 -7.34
CA LYS A 279 17.06 21.82 -6.72
C LYS A 279 16.14 21.39 -5.59
N VAL A 280 16.01 22.24 -4.57
CA VAL A 280 15.11 22.00 -3.44
C VAL A 280 13.66 21.75 -3.89
N SER A 281 13.21 22.39 -4.97
CA SER A 281 11.89 22.16 -5.57
C SER A 281 11.71 20.71 -6.04
N GLU A 282 12.74 20.12 -6.67
CA GLU A 282 12.70 18.74 -7.16
C GLU A 282 12.82 17.74 -6.00
N LYS A 283 13.67 18.02 -5.01
CA LYS A 283 13.79 17.16 -3.81
C LYS A 283 12.48 17.05 -3.05
N LYS A 284 11.71 18.14 -2.98
CA LYS A 284 10.38 18.17 -2.34
C LYS A 284 9.33 17.29 -3.02
N LYS A 285 9.55 16.91 -4.29
CA LYS A 285 8.69 15.98 -5.02
C LYS A 285 8.90 14.53 -4.58
N ILE A 286 10.05 14.21 -3.99
CA ILE A 286 10.41 12.83 -3.64
C ILE A 286 9.86 12.48 -2.25
N HIS A 287 8.98 11.49 -2.22
CA HIS A 287 8.36 10.89 -1.06
C HIS A 287 8.87 9.45 -0.92
N PHE A 288 9.71 9.17 0.07
CA PHE A 288 10.13 7.81 0.36
C PHE A 288 8.96 6.97 0.89
N ILE A 289 8.87 5.70 0.47
CA ILE A 289 7.82 4.73 0.84
C ILE A 289 8.40 3.31 0.91
N HIS A 290 7.60 2.31 1.26
CA HIS A 290 7.98 0.89 1.27
C HIS A 290 9.04 0.53 2.32
N PHE A 291 8.91 1.07 3.52
CA PHE A 291 9.90 0.92 4.59
C PHE A 291 9.93 -0.50 5.18
N ASN A 292 11.12 -1.11 5.31
CA ASN A 292 11.28 -2.30 6.13
C ASN A 292 10.90 -2.01 7.59
N HIS A 293 10.51 -3.04 8.33
CA HIS A 293 10.14 -2.91 9.75
C HIS A 293 11.28 -2.37 10.65
N THR A 294 12.54 -2.47 10.21
CA THR A 294 13.72 -1.89 10.89
C THR A 294 13.94 -0.42 10.59
N ASN A 295 13.30 0.11 9.56
CA ASN A 295 13.67 1.39 8.99
C ASN A 295 13.35 2.53 9.96
N PRO A 296 14.35 3.35 10.35
CA PRO A 296 14.18 4.41 11.34
C PRO A 296 13.23 5.50 10.84
N LEU A 297 12.98 5.59 9.52
CA LEU A 297 11.99 6.50 8.96
C LEU A 297 10.56 6.15 9.38
N LEU A 298 10.26 4.94 9.87
CA LEU A 298 8.96 4.61 10.45
C LEU A 298 8.68 5.34 11.76
N ASN A 299 9.71 5.88 12.43
CA ASN A 299 9.56 6.71 13.61
C ASN A 299 9.68 8.20 13.23
N PRO A 300 8.61 9.01 13.34
CA PRO A 300 8.64 10.44 13.04
C PRO A 300 9.68 11.23 13.86
N GLU A 301 10.04 10.73 15.05
CA GLU A 301 10.96 11.42 15.95
C GLU A 301 12.43 11.01 15.80
N SER A 302 12.72 10.03 14.92
CA SER A 302 14.09 9.57 14.71
C SER A 302 14.98 10.66 14.13
N LYS A 303 16.29 10.57 14.41
CA LYS A 303 17.29 11.47 13.83
C LYS A 303 17.29 11.37 12.29
N GLN A 304 17.13 10.16 11.77
CA GLN A 304 17.06 9.86 10.34
C GLN A 304 15.85 10.55 9.68
N THR A 305 14.67 10.49 10.29
CA THR A 305 13.49 11.22 9.80
C THR A 305 13.79 12.73 9.73
N LYS A 306 14.36 13.30 10.80
CA LYS A 306 14.70 14.73 10.85
C LYS A 306 15.72 15.10 9.76
N GLU A 307 16.73 14.26 9.53
CA GLU A 307 17.72 14.45 8.47
C GLU A 307 17.09 14.45 7.07
N VAL A 308 16.26 13.45 6.74
CA VAL A 308 15.58 13.34 5.44
C VAL A 308 14.73 14.59 5.17
N LEU A 309 13.97 15.04 6.16
CA LEU A 309 13.13 16.23 6.05
C LEU A 309 13.96 17.52 5.92
N GLN A 310 15.07 17.64 6.65
CA GLN A 310 15.99 18.78 6.55
C GLN A 310 16.65 18.89 5.18
N LYS A 311 16.96 17.75 4.53
CA LYS A 311 17.51 17.72 3.17
C LYS A 311 16.45 18.03 2.09
N GLY A 312 15.20 18.23 2.48
CA GLY A 312 14.12 18.68 1.60
C GLY A 312 13.25 17.57 1.02
N TYR A 313 13.55 16.30 1.31
CA TYR A 313 12.76 15.15 0.90
C TYR A 313 11.52 14.98 1.78
N LYS A 314 10.59 14.12 1.36
CA LYS A 314 9.38 13.76 2.09
C LYS A 314 9.37 12.27 2.43
N ILE A 315 8.54 11.91 3.40
CA ILE A 315 8.36 10.54 3.86
C ILE A 315 6.87 10.25 3.81
N ALA A 316 6.45 9.26 3.04
CA ALA A 316 5.06 8.89 2.90
C ALA A 316 4.52 8.34 4.23
N ARG A 317 3.38 8.89 4.67
CA ARG A 317 2.64 8.43 5.86
C ARG A 317 1.23 8.05 5.47
N LEU A 318 0.66 7.06 6.19
CA LEU A 318 -0.75 6.71 6.07
C LEU A 318 -1.62 7.98 6.13
N GLY A 319 -2.55 8.12 5.20
CA GLY A 319 -3.47 9.25 5.11
C GLY A 319 -2.88 10.52 4.50
N ASN A 320 -1.62 10.54 4.06
CA ASN A 320 -1.13 11.62 3.21
C ASN A 320 -1.95 11.68 1.92
N THR A 321 -2.38 12.88 1.55
CA THR A 321 -3.22 13.13 0.38
C THR A 321 -2.56 14.16 -0.54
N ILE A 322 -2.68 13.97 -1.84
CA ILE A 322 -2.29 14.93 -2.87
C ILE A 322 -3.41 15.05 -3.90
N GLN A 323 -3.63 16.26 -4.41
CA GLN A 323 -4.50 16.48 -5.57
C GLN A 323 -3.69 16.29 -6.85
N LEU A 324 -4.22 15.51 -7.79
CA LEU A 324 -3.68 15.22 -9.10
C LEU A 324 -4.38 16.05 -10.18
#